data_AF-A0A1V0PRY5-F1
#
_entry.id   AF-A0A1V0PRY5-F1
#
_cell.length_a   1.000
_cell.length_b   1.000
_cell.length_c   1.000
_cell.angle_alpha   90.00
_cell.angle_beta   90.00
_cell.angle_gamma   90.00
#
_symmetry.space_group_name_H-M   'P 1'
#
loop_
_entity.id
_entity.type
_entity.pdbx_description
1 polymer ?
#
loop_
_entity_poly.entity_id
_entity_poly.type
_entity_poly.pdbx_seq_one_letter_code
_entity_poly.pdbx_strand_id
1 'polypeptide(L)'
;MGQAYTLGWETANFGFSSPLYDGDNGIEALLDGVGIGTGALHSVGSSWYDESVNFVATATSHDIGFVLATGSRSYLQIDGITLTEVSADVPVPASLPLLVAGIGGLIALRRKAV
;
A
#
# COMPACT_ATOMS: atom_id res chain seq x y z
N MET A 1 -11.78 -7.04 0.28
CA MET A 1 -11.13 -8.03 1.16
C MET A 1 -10.13 -8.84 0.34
N GLY A 2 -8.92 -9.04 0.86
CA GLY A 2 -7.83 -9.81 0.24
C GLY A 2 -6.97 -9.03 -0.76
N GLN A 3 -7.36 -7.80 -1.12
CA GLN A 3 -6.61 -6.95 -2.03
C GLN A 3 -5.49 -6.21 -1.28
N ALA A 4 -4.31 -6.16 -1.88
CA ALA A 4 -3.19 -5.38 -1.39
C ALA A 4 -3.28 -3.95 -1.90
N TYR A 5 -2.94 -2.99 -1.05
CA TYR A 5 -2.93 -1.57 -1.35
C TYR A 5 -1.63 -0.93 -0.87
N THR A 6 -1.19 0.10 -1.57
CA THR A 6 -0.18 1.06 -1.14
C THR A 6 -0.90 2.33 -0.72
N LEU A 7 -0.82 2.67 0.57
CA LEU A 7 -1.19 3.97 1.10
C LEU A 7 0.04 4.86 1.05
N GLY A 8 -0.01 5.97 0.30
CA GLY A 8 1.05 6.96 0.21
C GLY A 8 0.64 8.30 0.81
N TRP A 9 1.60 9.06 1.31
CA TRP A 9 1.41 10.44 1.78
C TRP A 9 2.70 11.23 1.69
N GLU A 10 2.58 12.54 1.65
CA GLU A 10 3.69 13.48 1.83
C GLU A 10 3.74 13.90 3.31
N THR A 11 4.93 13.99 3.89
CA THR A 11 5.10 14.46 5.27
C THR A 11 6.21 15.50 5.38
N ALA A 12 6.05 16.42 6.34
CA ALA A 12 7.11 17.33 6.74
C ALA A 12 7.09 17.54 8.26
N ASN A 13 8.26 17.80 8.83
CA ASN A 13 8.40 18.27 10.20
C ASN A 13 8.95 19.71 10.16
N PHE A 14 8.07 20.71 10.03
CA PHE A 14 8.50 22.10 10.09
C PHE A 14 8.69 22.62 11.51
N GLY A 15 8.26 21.83 12.50
CA GLY A 15 8.23 22.23 13.90
C GLY A 15 7.34 23.44 14.16
N PHE A 16 7.34 23.89 15.41
CA PHE A 16 6.67 25.11 15.83
C PHE A 16 7.36 25.68 17.08
N SER A 17 7.43 27.00 17.22
CA SER A 17 8.29 27.64 18.23
C SER A 17 7.57 28.04 19.53
N SER A 18 6.25 28.23 19.52
CA SER A 18 5.52 28.71 20.70
C SER A 18 4.10 28.16 20.82
N PRO A 19 3.88 27.04 21.51
CA PRO A 19 4.89 26.32 22.31
C PRO A 19 5.85 25.50 21.43
N LEU A 20 7.02 25.14 21.97
CA LEU A 20 8.07 24.43 21.24
C LEU A 20 7.63 23.00 20.86
N TYR A 21 7.65 22.70 19.57
CA TYR A 21 7.49 21.38 18.96
C TYR A 21 8.67 21.17 18.01
N ASP A 22 9.75 20.58 18.52
CA ASP A 22 11.01 20.38 17.81
C ASP A 22 11.52 18.93 17.84
N GLY A 23 10.71 18.01 18.35
CA GLY A 23 11.06 16.60 18.40
C GLY A 23 11.08 15.96 17.02
N ASP A 24 12.06 15.09 16.79
CA ASP A 24 12.07 14.16 15.66
C ASP A 24 10.84 13.26 15.75
N ASN A 25 10.10 13.13 14.66
CA ASN A 25 8.93 12.26 14.61
C ASN A 25 8.61 11.83 13.18
N GLY A 26 7.72 10.86 13.05
CA GLY A 26 7.19 10.37 11.79
C GLY A 26 5.68 10.19 11.88
N ILE A 27 5.07 9.71 10.80
CA ILE A 27 3.64 9.39 10.75
C ILE A 27 3.47 7.87 10.82
N GLU A 28 2.69 7.40 11.79
CA GLU A 28 2.16 6.03 11.81
C GLU A 28 0.78 6.02 11.16
N ALA A 29 0.62 5.13 10.17
CA ALA A 29 -0.65 4.89 9.51
C ALA A 29 -1.41 3.76 10.22
N LEU A 30 -2.70 3.98 10.39
CA LEU A 30 -3.62 3.08 11.09
C LEU A 30 -4.71 2.62 10.12
N LEU A 31 -5.08 1.35 10.18
CA LEU A 31 -6.26 0.78 9.55
C LEU A 31 -7.21 0.32 10.65
N ASP A 32 -8.40 0.93 10.73
CA ASP A 32 -9.39 0.69 11.79
C ASP A 32 -8.81 0.84 13.21
N GLY A 33 -7.88 1.78 13.38
CA GLY A 33 -7.19 2.04 14.65
C GLY A 33 -6.02 1.10 14.97
N VAL A 34 -5.67 0.17 14.07
CA VAL A 34 -4.51 -0.72 14.21
C VAL A 34 -3.38 -0.26 13.30
N GLY A 35 -2.16 -0.17 13.83
CA GLY A 35 -0.97 0.22 13.07
C GLY A 35 -0.69 -0.72 11.90
N ILE A 36 -0.64 -0.17 10.68
CA ILE A 36 -0.25 -0.90 9.46
C ILE A 36 1.19 -0.60 9.03
N GLY A 37 1.78 0.46 9.57
CA GLY A 37 3.19 0.79 9.42
C GLY A 37 3.49 2.25 9.72
N THR A 38 4.77 2.58 9.65
CA THR A 38 5.30 3.88 10.08
C THR A 38 6.26 4.40 9.03
N GLY A 39 6.13 5.67 8.68
CA GLY A 39 7.10 6.38 7.84
C GLY A 39 8.41 6.65 8.59
N ALA A 40 9.37 7.28 7.92
CA ALA A 40 10.64 7.64 8.56
C ALA A 40 10.46 8.71 9.66
N LEU A 41 11.41 8.75 10.59
CA LEU A 41 11.53 9.86 11.53
C LEU A 41 12.25 11.02 10.83
N HIS A 42 11.63 12.19 10.88
CA HIS A 42 12.14 13.42 10.30
C HIS A 42 12.46 14.42 11.40
N SER A 43 13.68 14.94 11.40
CA SER A 43 14.04 16.11 12.20
C SER A 43 13.39 17.38 11.66
N VAL A 44 13.35 18.42 12.50
CA VAL A 44 12.84 19.73 12.07
C VAL A 44 13.62 20.24 10.87
N GLY A 45 12.91 20.61 9.81
CA GLY A 45 13.48 21.08 8.57
C GLY A 45 12.50 21.90 7.75
N SER A 46 12.73 21.97 6.43
CA SER A 46 11.90 22.71 5.48
C SER A 46 11.54 21.90 4.23
N SER A 47 11.80 20.58 4.26
CA SER A 47 11.55 19.65 3.16
C SER A 47 10.30 18.83 3.41
N TRP A 48 9.65 18.45 2.31
CA TRP A 48 8.64 17.40 2.26
C TRP A 48 9.27 16.09 1.85
N TYR A 49 8.70 14.99 2.31
CA TYR A 49 9.15 13.62 2.06
C TYR A 49 7.98 12.74 1.66
N ASP A 50 8.15 11.95 0.61
CA ASP A 50 7.20 10.94 0.19
C ASP A 50 7.36 9.69 1.05
N GLU A 51 6.25 9.22 1.61
CA GLU A 51 6.20 8.03 2.47
C GLU A 51 5.08 7.10 1.99
N SER A 52 5.22 5.81 2.28
CA SER A 52 4.17 4.86 1.96
C SER A 52 4.21 3.61 2.84
N VAL A 53 3.07 2.95 2.92
CA VAL A 53 2.91 1.64 3.55
C VAL A 53 2.05 0.74 2.70
N ASN A 54 2.41 -0.55 2.66
CA ASN A 54 1.59 -1.57 2.01
C ASN A 54 0.76 -2.31 3.06
N PHE A 55 -0.52 -2.51 2.78
CA PHE A 55 -1.40 -3.33 3.61
C PHE A 55 -2.36 -4.17 2.77
N VAL A 56 -2.92 -5.21 3.36
CA VAL A 56 -3.97 -6.03 2.74
C VAL A 56 -5.30 -5.72 3.39
N ALA A 57 -6.29 -5.31 2.61
CA ALA A 57 -7.62 -4.99 3.12
C ALA A 57 -8.31 -6.27 3.63
N THR A 58 -8.65 -6.30 4.91
CA THR A 58 -9.32 -7.45 5.55
C THR A 58 -10.84 -7.31 5.55
N ALA A 59 -11.35 -6.12 5.24
CA ALA A 59 -12.77 -5.81 5.11
C ALA A 59 -13.09 -5.20 3.72
N THR A 60 -14.36 -4.87 3.51
CA THR A 60 -14.83 -4.12 2.32
C THR A 60 -14.84 -2.62 2.55
N SER A 61 -14.75 -2.19 3.81
CA SER A 61 -14.67 -0.79 4.24
C SER A 61 -13.69 -0.71 5.39
N HIS A 62 -12.88 0.34 5.41
CA HIS A 62 -11.89 0.61 6.43
C HIS A 62 -11.81 2.10 6.72
N ASP A 63 -11.47 2.45 7.94
CA ASP A 63 -11.05 3.80 8.32
C ASP A 63 -9.52 3.89 8.28
N ILE A 64 -9.00 4.95 7.64
CA ILE A 64 -7.57 5.27 7.64
C ILE A 64 -7.32 6.37 8.66
N GLY A 65 -6.42 6.10 9.61
CA GLY A 65 -5.99 7.05 10.62
C GLY A 65 -4.49 7.36 10.50
N PHE A 66 -4.09 8.51 11.02
CA PHE A 66 -2.70 8.93 11.09
C PHE A 66 -2.42 9.47 12.49
N VAL A 67 -1.32 9.02 13.09
CA VAL A 67 -0.84 9.52 14.38
C VAL A 67 0.67 9.77 14.32
N LEU A 68 1.17 10.48 15.32
CA LEU A 68 2.61 10.61 15.49
C LEU A 68 3.21 9.25 15.87
N ALA A 69 4.28 8.86 15.19
CA ALA A 69 4.98 7.59 15.40
C ALA A 69 5.62 7.46 16.78
N THR A 70 5.91 8.60 17.42
CA THR A 70 6.55 8.66 18.73
C THR A 70 5.86 9.66 19.65
N GLY A 71 6.09 9.53 20.95
CA GLY A 71 5.62 10.50 21.95
C GLY A 71 6.42 11.81 21.99
N SER A 72 7.40 11.99 21.09
CA SER A 72 8.15 13.24 20.99
C SER A 72 7.24 14.40 20.62
N ARG A 73 7.46 15.54 21.24
CA ARG A 73 6.66 16.74 20.99
C ARG A 73 7.03 17.33 19.64
N SER A 74 6.24 17.05 18.62
CA SER A 74 6.46 17.49 17.24
C SER A 74 5.19 18.03 16.61
N TYR A 75 5.34 18.80 15.54
CA TYR A 75 4.23 19.32 14.74
C TYR A 75 4.49 18.98 13.27
N LEU A 76 3.96 17.83 12.86
CA LEU A 76 4.11 17.33 11.49
C LEU A 76 2.96 17.78 10.61
N GLN A 77 3.29 18.07 9.37
CA GLN A 77 2.36 18.27 8.28
C GLN A 77 2.21 16.98 7.50
N ILE A 78 1.01 16.76 6.96
CA ILE A 78 0.67 15.66 6.06
C ILE A 78 -0.12 16.24 4.89
N ASP A 79 0.19 15.80 3.68
CA ASP A 79 -0.55 16.14 2.46
C ASP A 79 -0.50 14.98 1.47
N GLY A 80 -1.16 15.11 0.31
CA GLY A 80 -0.97 14.20 -0.82
C GLY A 80 -1.38 12.75 -0.56
N ILE A 81 -2.38 12.53 0.30
CA ILE A 81 -2.79 11.16 0.67
C ILE A 81 -3.33 10.44 -0.57
N THR A 82 -2.73 9.30 -0.89
CA THR A 82 -3.10 8.44 -2.02
C THR A 82 -3.31 7.01 -1.58
N LEU A 83 -4.23 6.32 -2.26
CA LEU A 83 -4.44 4.89 -2.08
C LEU A 83 -4.43 4.22 -3.45
N THR A 84 -3.46 3.35 -3.66
CA THR A 84 -3.28 2.63 -4.93
C THR A 84 -3.43 1.14 -4.69
N GLU A 85 -4.32 0.48 -5.42
CA GLU A 85 -4.40 -0.98 -5.40
C GLU A 85 -3.13 -1.57 -6.02
N VAL A 86 -2.45 -2.43 -5.27
CA VAL A 86 -1.34 -3.21 -5.79
C VAL A 86 -1.96 -4.34 -6.59
N SER A 87 -2.05 -4.14 -7.91
CA SER A 87 -2.51 -5.19 -8.83
C SER A 87 -1.62 -6.42 -8.63
N ALA A 88 -2.19 -7.48 -8.05
CA ALA A 88 -1.61 -8.79 -8.21
C ALA A 88 -1.73 -9.14 -9.70
N ASP A 89 -0.61 -9.43 -10.37
CA ASP A 89 -0.65 -10.05 -11.69
C ASP A 89 -1.49 -11.33 -11.58
N VAL A 90 -2.76 -11.26 -11.93
CA VAL A 90 -3.63 -12.43 -11.97
C VAL A 90 -3.03 -13.32 -13.04
N PRO A 91 -2.53 -14.53 -12.72
CA PRO A 91 -2.05 -15.44 -13.74
C PRO A 91 -3.23 -15.69 -14.68
N VAL A 92 -3.11 -15.21 -15.92
CA VAL A 92 -4.14 -15.41 -16.92
C VAL A 92 -4.32 -16.93 -17.02
N PRO A 93 -5.54 -17.47 -16.84
CA PRO A 93 -5.75 -18.90 -16.94
C PRO A 93 -5.14 -19.39 -18.25
N ALA A 94 -4.39 -20.50 -18.22
CA ALA A 94 -3.82 -21.14 -19.41
C ALA A 94 -4.90 -21.77 -20.31
N SER A 95 -6.09 -21.17 -20.37
CA SER A 95 -7.26 -21.59 -21.14
C SER A 95 -6.95 -21.67 -22.63
N LEU A 96 -6.13 -20.76 -23.19
CA LEU A 96 -5.70 -20.83 -24.59
C LEU A 96 -4.78 -22.03 -24.87
N PRO A 97 -3.68 -22.22 -24.13
CA PRO A 97 -2.86 -23.44 -24.26
C PRO A 97 -3.66 -24.73 -24.07
N LEU A 98 -4.57 -24.77 -23.09
CA LEU A 98 -5.41 -25.93 -22.80
C LEU A 98 -6.44 -26.19 -23.91
N LEU A 99 -7.02 -25.15 -24.49
CA LEU A 99 -7.95 -25.26 -25.62
C LEU A 99 -7.23 -25.80 -26.86
N VAL A 100 -6.03 -25.28 -27.16
CA VAL A 100 -5.21 -25.77 -28.28
C VAL A 100 -4.77 -27.21 -28.05
N ALA A 101 -4.33 -27.56 -26.83
CA ALA A 101 -3.97 -28.92 -26.48
C ALA A 101 -5.17 -29.87 -26.58
N GLY A 102 -6.36 -29.45 -26.14
CA GLY A 102 -7.60 -30.22 -26.24
C GLY A 102 -8.01 -30.49 -27.69
N ILE A 103 -8.03 -29.45 -28.54
CA ILE A 103 -8.36 -29.59 -29.97
C ILE A 103 -7.31 -30.43 -30.68
N GLY A 104 -6.02 -30.19 -30.42
CA GLY A 104 -4.91 -30.96 -30.98
C GLY A 104 -4.99 -32.45 -30.63
N GLY A 105 -5.30 -32.76 -29.37
CA GLY A 105 -5.52 -34.13 -28.90
C GLY A 105 -6.68 -34.82 -29.62
N LEU A 106 -7.81 -34.13 -29.80
CA LEU A 106 -8.97 -34.65 -30.54
C LEU A 106 -8.65 -34.93 -32.01
N ILE A 107 -7.89 -34.06 -32.68
CA ILE A 107 -7.46 -34.25 -34.08
C ILE A 107 -6.50 -35.44 -34.19
N ALA A 108 -5.55 -35.58 -33.26
CA ALA A 108 -4.59 -36.69 -33.24
C ALA A 108 -5.28 -38.04 -33.03
N LEU A 109 -6.26 -38.11 -32.13
CA LEU A 109 -7.08 -39.31 -31.91
C LEU A 109 -7.88 -39.70 -33.16
N ARG A 110 -8.47 -38.72 -33.86
CA ARG A 110 -9.24 -38.97 -35.10
C ARG A 110 -8.38 -39.51 -36.23
N ARG A 111 -7.10 -39.11 -36.33
CA ARG A 111 -6.15 -39.60 -37.34
C ARG A 111 -5.61 -41.01 -37.07
N LYS A 112 -5.71 -41.51 -35.83
CA LYS A 112 -5.32 -42.88 -35.46
C LYS A 112 -6.42 -43.92 -35.66
N ALA A 113 -7.67 -43.47 -35.78
CA ALA A 113 -8.85 -44.32 -35.93
C ALA A 113 -9.26 -44.58 -37.40
N VAL A 114 -8.51 -44.02 -38.36
CA VAL A 114 -8.60 -44.27 -39.81
C VAL A 114 -7.37 -45.06 -40.22
#